data_AF-A0A2I1RKK5-F1
#
_entry.id   AF-A0A2I1RKK5-F1
#
_cell.length_a   1.000
_cell.length_b   1.000
_cell.length_c   1.000
_cell.angle_alpha   90.00
_cell.angle_beta   90.00
_cell.angle_gamma   90.00
#
_symmetry.space_group_name_H-M   'P 1'
#
loop_
_entity.id
_entity.type
_entity.pdbx_description
1 polymer ?
#
loop_
_entity_poly.entity_id
_entity_poly.type
_entity_poly.pdbx_seq_one_letter_code
_entity_poly.pdbx_strand_id
1 'polypeptide(L)'
;MLVTQTDANTQTIDSTLDNQTKTKNNTIIDLLALITDTMPQWKVHRCQVTDGVISQHLPMKFIYHYEYLSDLLKLQHPLNGQLLASFDRLLTREQFAQMLGIHLSQVVNPWQIKFAGKLVVFYQQPDIALRLHWVNTSKTFEPIYLSSKLSQTEALAYAIDNAFTNWQIIGVEIIQKNPQVELVYDSDETNGIQSILPSTQFVPVPAPLAHWMMAYFQSHPVIANEWLALIKSEAQSYAQTQQFIAAP
;
A
#
# COMPACT_ATOMS: atom_id res chain seq x y z
N MET A 1 -12.03 -90.88 34.51
CA MET A 1 -11.61 -91.54 33.26
C MET A 1 -10.76 -90.53 32.49
N LEU A 2 -9.48 -90.87 32.29
CA LEU A 2 -8.40 -90.21 31.51
C LEU A 2 -7.99 -88.75 31.87
N VAL A 3 -6.80 -88.50 32.44
CA VAL A 3 -5.42 -88.41 31.85
C VAL A 3 -5.19 -87.01 31.23
N THR A 4 -4.64 -86.02 31.96
CA THR A 4 -3.22 -85.57 32.12
C THR A 4 -2.55 -84.90 30.90
N GLN A 5 -1.82 -83.80 31.19
CA GLN A 5 -0.52 -83.30 30.66
C GLN A 5 -0.57 -81.83 30.20
N THR A 6 0.00 -80.87 30.94
CA THR A 6 1.41 -80.38 31.09
C THR A 6 1.91 -79.41 29.99
N ASP A 7 2.39 -78.27 30.51
CA ASP A 7 3.54 -77.43 30.12
C ASP A 7 3.59 -76.69 28.78
N ALA A 8 3.75 -75.35 28.84
CA ALA A 8 5.03 -74.66 28.60
C ALA A 8 4.88 -73.13 28.52
N ASN A 9 5.78 -72.42 29.20
CA ASN A 9 6.11 -71.00 29.03
C ASN A 9 6.31 -70.61 27.55
N THR A 10 5.91 -69.41 27.13
CA THR A 10 6.77 -68.41 26.44
C THR A 10 6.09 -67.03 26.42
N GLN A 11 6.85 -65.99 26.76
CA GLN A 11 6.52 -64.58 26.60
C GLN A 11 6.14 -64.25 25.15
N THR A 12 5.10 -63.45 24.94
CA THR A 12 4.94 -62.67 23.72
C THR A 12 4.66 -61.22 24.08
N ILE A 13 5.66 -60.40 23.77
CA ILE A 13 5.62 -58.97 23.61
C ILE A 13 4.53 -58.69 22.56
N ASP A 14 3.49 -57.93 22.90
CA ASP A 14 2.69 -57.28 21.87
C ASP A 14 2.73 -55.76 22.06
N SER A 15 3.61 -55.23 21.25
CA SER A 15 3.88 -53.85 20.91
C SER A 15 2.69 -53.22 20.19
N THR A 16 2.02 -52.28 20.84
CA THR A 16 1.39 -51.14 20.14
C THR A 16 1.58 -49.86 20.96
N LEU A 17 2.84 -49.43 21.05
CA LEU A 17 3.20 -48.04 21.31
C LEU A 17 3.44 -47.41 19.94
N ASP A 18 2.40 -46.91 19.28
CA ASP A 18 2.53 -46.09 18.07
C ASP A 18 1.36 -45.09 17.97
N ASN A 19 1.17 -44.32 19.04
CA ASN A 19 0.70 -42.94 18.89
C ASN A 19 1.93 -42.05 18.77
N GLN A 20 2.65 -42.19 17.64
CA GLN A 20 3.53 -41.13 17.16
C GLN A 20 2.67 -39.95 16.72
N THR A 21 2.23 -39.14 17.69
CA THR A 21 2.20 -37.70 17.47
C THR A 21 3.61 -37.30 17.08
N LYS A 22 3.89 -37.26 15.78
CA LYS A 22 5.00 -36.49 15.23
C LYS A 22 4.76 -35.03 15.62
N THR A 23 5.26 -34.64 16.78
CA THR A 23 5.57 -33.26 17.10
C THR A 23 6.51 -32.80 15.99
N LYS A 24 5.98 -32.08 15.00
CA LYS A 24 6.83 -31.32 14.10
C LYS A 24 7.54 -30.31 14.99
N ASN A 25 8.87 -30.37 15.05
CA ASN A 25 9.70 -29.36 15.68
C ASN A 25 9.63 -28.09 14.84
N ASN A 26 8.49 -27.40 14.89
CA ASN A 26 8.32 -26.12 14.22
C ASN A 26 9.05 -25.06 15.05
N THR A 27 9.91 -24.28 14.40
CA THR A 27 10.40 -23.04 14.97
C THR A 27 9.27 -22.02 14.96
N ILE A 28 8.77 -21.67 16.14
CA ILE A 28 7.73 -20.64 16.30
C ILE A 28 8.40 -19.27 16.31
N ILE A 29 7.91 -18.34 15.50
CA ILE A 29 8.42 -16.98 15.39
C ILE A 29 7.27 -16.01 15.56
N ASP A 30 7.40 -15.10 16.52
CA ASP A 30 6.53 -13.93 16.64
C ASP A 30 6.84 -12.96 15.49
N LEU A 31 5.88 -12.83 14.57
CA LEU A 31 6.02 -12.02 13.38
C LEU A 31 6.07 -10.52 13.69
N LEU A 32 5.33 -10.05 14.70
CA LEU A 32 5.34 -8.63 15.06
C LEU A 32 6.72 -8.25 15.59
N ALA A 33 7.22 -9.03 16.55
CA ALA A 33 8.56 -8.83 17.12
C ALA A 33 9.65 -8.96 16.05
N LEU A 34 9.53 -9.95 15.15
CA LEU A 34 10.46 -10.10 14.04
C LEU A 34 10.52 -8.83 13.20
N ILE A 35 9.37 -8.28 12.80
CA ILE A 35 9.31 -7.08 11.96
C ILE A 35 9.88 -5.87 12.70
N THR A 36 9.50 -5.66 13.96
CA THR A 36 9.98 -4.50 14.74
C THR A 36 11.49 -4.54 14.96
N ASP A 37 12.01 -5.71 15.33
CA ASP A 37 13.40 -5.85 15.76
C ASP A 37 14.37 -5.90 14.57
N THR A 38 13.87 -6.28 13.40
CA THR A 38 14.70 -6.49 12.21
C THR A 38 14.44 -5.50 11.10
N MET A 39 13.57 -4.48 11.27
CA MET A 39 13.13 -3.60 10.18
C MET A 39 14.28 -3.06 9.28
N PRO A 40 15.43 -2.59 9.81
CA PRO A 40 16.55 -2.12 8.99
C PRO A 40 17.23 -3.21 8.12
N GLN A 41 16.97 -4.49 8.40
CA GLN A 41 17.54 -5.64 7.69
C GLN A 41 16.66 -6.10 6.51
N TRP A 42 15.42 -5.61 6.42
CA TRP A 42 14.54 -5.91 5.30
C TRP A 42 15.01 -5.19 4.04
N LYS A 43 15.11 -5.93 2.93
CA LYS A 43 15.64 -5.41 1.68
C LYS A 43 14.51 -5.26 0.67
N VAL A 44 14.52 -4.14 -0.06
CA VAL A 44 13.64 -3.95 -1.22
C VAL A 44 14.10 -4.88 -2.34
N HIS A 45 13.20 -5.74 -2.80
CA HIS A 45 13.42 -6.59 -3.97
C HIS A 45 12.91 -5.92 -5.24
N ARG A 46 11.71 -5.31 -5.18
CA ARG A 46 11.07 -4.67 -6.34
C ARG A 46 10.10 -3.60 -5.89
N CYS A 47 10.17 -2.43 -6.51
CA CYS A 47 9.12 -1.42 -6.47
C CYS A 47 8.52 -1.30 -7.88
N GLN A 48 7.21 -1.12 -7.99
CA GLN A 48 6.55 -0.96 -9.29
C GLN A 48 5.29 -0.11 -9.17
N VAL A 49 5.11 0.82 -10.10
CA VAL A 49 3.82 1.46 -10.40
C VAL A 49 2.95 0.50 -11.19
N THR A 50 1.73 0.23 -10.71
CA THR A 50 0.76 -0.63 -11.39
C THR A 50 -0.34 0.15 -12.09
N ASP A 51 -0.63 1.36 -11.61
CA ASP A 51 -1.62 2.27 -12.20
C ASP A 51 -1.20 3.72 -11.94
N GLY A 52 -1.54 4.61 -12.87
CA GLY A 52 -1.10 6.00 -12.84
C GLY A 52 -1.99 6.93 -13.66
N VAL A 53 -2.30 8.09 -13.10
CA VAL A 53 -2.96 9.21 -13.77
C VAL A 53 -2.06 10.43 -13.65
N ILE A 54 -1.74 11.06 -14.78
CA ILE A 54 -0.98 12.29 -14.84
C ILE A 54 -1.67 13.16 -15.89
N SER A 55 -2.37 14.20 -15.44
CA SER A 55 -3.12 15.08 -16.34
C SER A 55 -3.17 16.52 -15.84
N GLN A 56 -3.64 17.43 -16.67
CA GLN A 56 -4.08 18.78 -16.27
C GLN A 56 -5.49 19.08 -16.80
N HIS A 57 -6.20 18.09 -17.36
CA HIS A 57 -7.41 18.30 -18.14
C HIS A 57 -8.63 17.53 -17.61
N LEU A 58 -8.47 16.71 -16.57
CA LEU A 58 -9.58 15.98 -15.99
C LEU A 58 -10.57 16.94 -15.31
N PRO A 59 -11.88 16.68 -15.41
CA PRO A 59 -12.86 17.44 -14.65
C PRO A 59 -12.61 17.37 -13.13
N MET A 60 -12.70 18.51 -12.47
CA MET A 60 -12.61 18.64 -11.01
C MET A 60 -13.89 19.27 -10.47
N LYS A 61 -14.17 19.04 -9.19
CA LYS A 61 -15.25 19.74 -8.49
C LYS A 61 -15.06 21.26 -8.63
N PHE A 62 -16.14 21.98 -8.87
CA PHE A 62 -16.16 23.45 -8.99
C PHE A 62 -15.32 24.13 -7.91
N ILE A 63 -15.46 23.69 -6.67
CA ILE A 63 -14.79 24.29 -5.53
C ILE A 63 -13.26 24.30 -5.67
N TYR A 64 -12.67 23.26 -6.27
CA TYR A 64 -11.22 23.18 -6.45
C TYR A 64 -10.71 24.23 -7.44
N HIS A 65 -11.47 24.59 -8.46
CA HIS A 65 -11.10 25.70 -9.35
C HIS A 65 -11.30 27.05 -8.64
N TYR A 66 -12.38 27.20 -7.88
CA TYR A 66 -12.76 28.45 -7.23
C TYR A 66 -11.81 28.86 -6.10
N GLU A 67 -11.40 27.91 -5.25
CA GLU A 67 -10.51 28.18 -4.11
C GLU A 67 -9.16 28.75 -4.53
N TYR A 68 -8.72 28.48 -5.76
CA TYR A 68 -7.44 28.94 -6.31
C TYR A 68 -7.57 30.18 -7.22
N LEU A 69 -8.75 30.77 -7.33
CA LEU A 69 -8.90 32.11 -7.90
C LEU A 69 -8.24 33.17 -7.01
N SER A 70 -7.79 34.27 -7.64
CA SER A 70 -7.31 35.43 -6.90
C SER A 70 -8.42 36.07 -6.07
N ASP A 71 -8.05 36.75 -4.99
CA ASP A 71 -9.03 37.41 -4.11
C ASP A 71 -9.87 38.45 -4.86
N LEU A 72 -9.28 39.16 -5.83
CA LEU A 72 -10.01 40.09 -6.68
C LEU A 72 -11.12 39.37 -7.48
N LEU A 73 -10.83 38.20 -8.05
CA LEU A 73 -11.82 37.42 -8.80
C LEU A 73 -12.88 36.83 -7.87
N LYS A 74 -12.51 36.38 -6.68
CA LYS A 74 -13.48 35.93 -5.67
C LYS A 74 -14.40 37.06 -5.20
N LEU A 75 -13.89 38.29 -5.11
CA LEU A 75 -14.71 39.48 -4.80
C LEU A 75 -15.65 39.86 -5.96
N GLN A 76 -15.20 39.70 -7.20
CA GLN A 76 -16.02 39.96 -8.40
C GLN A 76 -17.08 38.87 -8.64
N HIS A 77 -16.80 37.64 -8.22
CA HIS A 77 -17.66 36.47 -8.39
C HIS A 77 -17.92 35.76 -7.05
N PRO A 78 -18.53 36.44 -6.06
CA PRO A 78 -18.68 35.89 -4.72
C PRO A 78 -19.56 34.63 -4.71
N LEU A 79 -19.23 33.69 -3.83
CA LEU A 79 -20.04 32.51 -3.58
C LEU A 79 -21.44 32.90 -3.12
N ASN A 80 -22.43 32.68 -3.99
CA ASN A 80 -23.84 32.86 -3.70
C ASN A 80 -24.55 31.49 -3.67
N GLY A 81 -25.82 31.46 -3.27
CA GLY A 81 -26.57 30.20 -3.16
C GLY A 81 -26.58 29.32 -4.42
N GLN A 82 -26.58 29.93 -5.61
CA GLN A 82 -26.54 29.21 -6.89
C GLN A 82 -25.18 28.56 -7.15
N LEU A 83 -24.08 29.26 -6.86
CA LEU A 83 -22.72 28.72 -6.99
C LEU A 83 -22.45 27.66 -5.93
N LEU A 84 -22.89 27.89 -4.68
CA LEU A 84 -22.79 26.92 -3.59
C LEU A 84 -23.49 25.59 -3.95
N ALA A 85 -24.67 25.66 -4.57
CA ALA A 85 -25.38 24.47 -5.04
C ALA A 85 -24.63 23.68 -6.14
N SER A 86 -23.61 24.28 -6.76
CA SER A 86 -22.81 23.67 -7.84
C SER A 86 -21.45 23.15 -7.37
N PHE A 87 -21.15 23.15 -6.07
CA PHE A 87 -19.82 22.83 -5.53
C PHE A 87 -19.23 21.50 -5.99
N ASP A 88 -20.06 20.45 -5.99
CA ASP A 88 -19.63 19.11 -6.38
C ASP A 88 -19.72 18.86 -7.89
N ARG A 89 -20.21 19.84 -8.67
CA ARG A 89 -20.27 19.71 -10.13
C ARG A 89 -18.86 19.58 -10.69
N LEU A 90 -18.64 18.53 -11.46
CA LEU A 90 -17.37 18.30 -12.15
C LEU A 90 -17.30 19.16 -13.42
N LEU A 91 -16.25 19.96 -13.52
CA LEU A 91 -15.99 20.88 -14.62
C LEU A 91 -14.51 20.80 -15.03
N THR A 92 -14.23 20.87 -16.33
CA THR A 92 -12.87 21.21 -16.80
C THR A 92 -12.56 22.68 -16.48
N ARG A 93 -11.28 23.05 -16.58
CA ARG A 93 -10.83 24.43 -16.39
C ARG A 93 -11.53 25.39 -17.36
N GLU A 94 -11.71 24.99 -18.60
CA GLU A 94 -12.39 25.75 -19.66
C GLU A 94 -13.87 25.93 -19.36
N GLN A 95 -14.55 24.86 -18.95
CA GLN A 95 -15.96 24.92 -18.56
C GLN A 95 -16.18 25.82 -17.35
N PHE A 96 -15.28 25.77 -16.37
CA PHE A 96 -15.31 26.65 -15.21
C PHE A 96 -15.12 28.13 -15.59
N ALA A 97 -14.11 28.43 -16.42
CA ALA A 97 -13.86 29.79 -16.90
C ALA A 97 -15.08 30.35 -17.67
N GLN A 98 -15.65 29.53 -18.56
CA GLN A 98 -16.87 29.88 -19.31
C GLN A 98 -18.06 30.14 -18.38
N MET A 99 -18.23 29.31 -17.35
CA MET A 99 -19.34 29.43 -16.41
C MET A 99 -19.27 30.73 -15.58
N LEU A 100 -18.07 31.17 -15.20
CA LEU A 100 -17.87 32.45 -14.48
C LEU A 100 -17.74 33.66 -15.42
N GLY A 101 -17.61 33.44 -16.74
CA GLY A 101 -17.39 34.51 -17.71
C GLY A 101 -16.01 35.18 -17.58
N ILE A 102 -15.00 34.43 -17.13
CA ILE A 102 -13.62 34.91 -16.94
C ILE A 102 -12.67 34.34 -17.99
N HIS A 103 -11.52 34.97 -18.18
CA HIS A 103 -10.52 34.50 -19.13
C HIS A 103 -9.80 33.25 -18.60
N LEU A 104 -9.52 32.27 -19.48
CA LEU A 104 -8.93 30.99 -19.08
C LEU A 104 -7.58 31.15 -18.34
N SER A 105 -6.76 32.14 -18.73
CA SER A 105 -5.48 32.42 -18.08
C SER A 105 -5.62 32.85 -16.61
N GLN A 106 -6.81 33.23 -16.17
CA GLN A 106 -7.12 33.61 -14.79
C GLN A 106 -7.44 32.41 -13.89
N VAL A 107 -7.65 31.23 -14.48
CA VAL A 107 -7.88 29.97 -13.76
C VAL A 107 -6.58 29.19 -13.76
N VAL A 108 -6.15 28.68 -12.60
CA VAL A 108 -4.93 27.88 -12.49
C VAL A 108 -5.10 26.53 -13.20
N ASN A 109 -4.01 25.96 -13.71
CA ASN A 109 -3.98 24.65 -14.36
C ASN A 109 -3.19 23.64 -13.51
N PRO A 110 -3.77 23.04 -12.46
CA PRO A 110 -3.05 22.11 -11.60
C PRO A 110 -2.71 20.81 -12.31
N TRP A 111 -1.65 20.14 -11.85
CA TRP A 111 -1.45 18.74 -12.15
C TRP A 111 -2.43 17.88 -11.38
N GLN A 112 -2.88 16.80 -11.97
CA GLN A 112 -3.83 15.85 -11.41
C GLN A 112 -3.14 14.51 -11.40
N ILE A 113 -2.70 14.10 -10.21
CA ILE A 113 -1.75 13.00 -10.05
C ILE A 113 -2.36 11.89 -9.19
N LYS A 114 -2.34 10.68 -9.74
CA LYS A 114 -2.61 9.44 -9.02
C LYS A 114 -1.53 8.44 -9.37
N PHE A 115 -1.08 7.70 -8.37
CA PHE A 115 -0.31 6.50 -8.52
C PHE A 115 -0.86 5.43 -7.58
N ALA A 116 -0.75 4.19 -8.03
CA ALA A 116 -0.88 3.00 -7.23
C ALA A 116 0.21 2.01 -7.63
N GLY A 117 0.68 1.23 -6.67
CA GLY A 117 1.76 0.30 -6.94
C GLY A 117 1.98 -0.72 -5.86
N LYS A 118 3.07 -1.48 -6.06
CA LYS A 118 3.48 -2.57 -5.18
C LYS A 118 4.94 -2.41 -4.81
N LEU A 119 5.27 -2.70 -3.56
CA LEU A 119 6.63 -2.80 -3.05
C LEU A 119 6.82 -4.19 -2.45
N VAL A 120 7.76 -4.95 -2.99
CA VAL A 120 8.15 -6.26 -2.47
C VAL A 120 9.42 -6.11 -1.67
N VAL A 121 9.36 -6.50 -0.40
CA VAL A 121 10.50 -6.52 0.52
C VAL A 121 10.70 -7.92 1.07
N PHE A 122 11.93 -8.26 1.40
CA PHE A 122 12.26 -9.59 1.92
C PHE A 122 13.21 -9.53 3.11
N TYR A 123 13.05 -10.52 3.97
CA TYR A 123 13.94 -10.85 5.07
C TYR A 123 14.51 -12.25 4.81
N GLN A 124 15.81 -12.43 5.04
CA GLN A 124 16.51 -13.65 4.61
C GLN A 124 16.39 -14.80 5.61
N GLN A 125 16.30 -14.53 6.91
CA GLN A 125 16.41 -15.55 7.96
C GLN A 125 15.45 -15.27 9.13
N PRO A 126 14.18 -15.72 9.06
CA PRO A 126 13.63 -16.66 8.08
C PRO A 126 13.35 -16.03 6.71
N ASP A 127 13.29 -16.87 5.65
CA ASP A 127 12.92 -16.50 4.28
C ASP A 127 11.44 -16.09 4.22
N ILE A 128 11.19 -14.80 4.41
CA ILE A 128 9.88 -14.15 4.38
C ILE A 128 9.94 -13.02 3.38
N ALA A 129 8.92 -12.88 2.54
CA ALA A 129 8.72 -11.65 1.79
C ALA A 129 7.33 -11.06 2.04
N LEU A 130 7.27 -9.74 2.00
CA LEU A 130 6.05 -8.96 2.09
C LEU A 130 5.84 -8.22 0.79
N ARG A 131 4.59 -8.16 0.34
CA ARG A 131 4.15 -7.32 -0.77
C ARG A 131 3.21 -6.26 -0.22
N LEU A 132 3.69 -5.04 -0.19
CA LEU A 132 2.96 -3.86 0.26
C LEU A 132 2.30 -3.21 -0.95
N HIS A 133 1.01 -2.89 -0.84
CA HIS A 133 0.28 -2.12 -1.83
C HIS A 133 0.22 -0.69 -1.35
N TRP A 134 0.58 0.24 -2.23
CA TRP A 134 0.66 1.65 -1.89
C TRP A 134 -0.10 2.51 -2.88
N VAL A 135 -0.55 3.67 -2.40
CA VAL A 135 -1.16 4.74 -3.20
C VAL A 135 -0.64 6.09 -2.73
N ASN A 136 -0.53 7.06 -3.65
CA ASN A 136 -0.20 8.43 -3.25
C ASN A 136 -1.40 9.16 -2.62
N THR A 137 -2.62 8.81 -3.02
CA THR A 137 -3.89 9.34 -2.49
C THR A 137 -4.99 8.29 -2.62
N SER A 138 -6.01 8.33 -1.76
CA SER A 138 -7.24 7.51 -1.86
C SER A 138 -8.29 8.12 -2.79
N LYS A 139 -8.10 9.38 -3.21
CA LYS A 139 -8.95 10.07 -4.19
C LYS A 139 -8.68 9.56 -5.60
N THR A 140 -9.52 9.94 -6.56
CA THR A 140 -9.29 9.67 -7.99
C THR A 140 -7.95 10.26 -8.48
N PHE A 141 -7.58 11.43 -7.98
CA PHE A 141 -6.28 12.07 -8.13
C PHE A 141 -6.11 13.17 -7.08
N GLU A 142 -4.88 13.60 -6.86
CA GLU A 142 -4.56 14.79 -6.05
C GLU A 142 -4.28 15.98 -6.99
N PRO A 143 -4.97 17.12 -6.82
CA PRO A 143 -4.67 18.33 -7.58
C PRO A 143 -3.46 19.06 -6.96
N ILE A 144 -2.40 19.24 -7.74
CA ILE A 144 -1.16 19.89 -7.34
C ILE A 144 -1.01 21.21 -8.07
N TYR A 145 -1.18 22.31 -7.34
CA TYR A 145 -1.09 23.67 -7.83
C TYR A 145 0.35 24.16 -7.74
N LEU A 146 0.93 24.50 -8.88
CA LEU A 146 2.32 24.93 -8.96
C LEU A 146 2.46 26.45 -8.83
N SER A 147 3.59 26.89 -8.28
CA SER A 147 4.00 28.29 -8.39
C SER A 147 4.51 28.61 -9.79
N SER A 148 4.29 29.84 -10.26
CA SER A 148 4.57 30.30 -11.63
C SER A 148 6.06 30.34 -12.04
N LYS A 149 6.98 29.84 -11.20
CA LYS A 149 8.44 29.97 -11.41
C LYS A 149 9.14 28.70 -11.88
N LEU A 150 8.43 27.58 -12.02
CA LEU A 150 9.04 26.30 -12.42
C LEU A 150 8.98 26.10 -13.95
N SER A 151 10.05 25.57 -14.55
CA SER A 151 9.99 25.06 -15.93
C SER A 151 9.07 23.85 -16.03
N GLN A 152 8.64 23.46 -17.23
CA GLN A 152 7.68 22.35 -17.41
C GLN A 152 8.22 20.99 -16.92
N THR A 153 9.52 20.74 -17.08
CA THR A 153 10.18 19.51 -16.63
C THR A 153 10.33 19.48 -15.10
N GLU A 154 10.71 20.60 -14.49
CA GLU A 154 10.79 20.74 -13.03
C GLU A 154 9.38 20.70 -12.39
N ALA A 155 8.39 21.25 -13.08
CA ALA A 155 7.00 21.32 -12.67
C ALA A 155 6.40 19.92 -12.44
N LEU A 156 6.59 18.99 -13.38
CA LEU A 156 6.04 17.63 -13.21
C LEU A 156 6.75 16.86 -12.10
N ALA A 157 8.08 16.91 -12.04
CA ALA A 157 8.84 16.23 -10.99
C ALA A 157 8.45 16.75 -9.59
N TYR A 158 8.33 18.08 -9.45
CA TYR A 158 7.83 18.73 -8.23
C TYR A 158 6.39 18.33 -7.92
N ALA A 159 5.51 18.29 -8.92
CA ALA A 159 4.12 17.89 -8.73
C ALA A 159 4.01 16.45 -8.23
N ILE A 160 4.78 15.53 -8.80
CA ILE A 160 4.84 14.13 -8.36
C ILE A 160 5.33 14.07 -6.92
N ASP A 161 6.40 14.78 -6.55
CA ASP A 161 6.93 14.76 -5.19
C ASP A 161 5.88 15.19 -4.15
N ASN A 162 5.13 16.26 -4.44
CA ASN A 162 4.06 16.78 -3.59
C ASN A 162 2.80 15.90 -3.61
N ALA A 163 2.56 15.14 -4.67
CA ALA A 163 1.42 14.23 -4.73
C ALA A 163 1.51 13.07 -3.71
N PHE A 164 2.69 12.84 -3.12
CA PHE A 164 2.93 11.82 -2.09
C PHE A 164 2.87 12.37 -0.65
N THR A 165 2.46 13.62 -0.40
CA THR A 165 2.33 14.16 0.97
C THR A 165 1.43 13.31 1.86
N ASN A 166 0.34 12.75 1.30
CA ASN A 166 -0.63 11.93 2.02
C ASN A 166 -0.66 10.47 1.52
N TRP A 167 0.49 9.95 1.07
CA TRP A 167 0.60 8.58 0.58
C TRP A 167 0.29 7.56 1.67
N GLN A 168 -0.17 6.39 1.27
CA GLN A 168 -0.65 5.35 2.17
C GLN A 168 -0.25 3.95 1.69
N ILE A 169 0.08 3.08 2.64
CA ILE A 169 0.04 1.63 2.44
C ILE A 169 -1.41 1.18 2.69
N ILE A 170 -1.98 0.47 1.72
CA ILE A 170 -3.41 0.07 1.71
C ILE A 170 -3.62 -1.43 1.74
N GLY A 171 -2.55 -2.21 1.76
CA GLY A 171 -2.64 -3.66 1.84
C GLY A 171 -1.29 -4.31 2.01
N VAL A 172 -1.30 -5.49 2.63
CA VAL A 172 -0.11 -6.30 2.89
C VAL A 172 -0.42 -7.76 2.57
N GLU A 173 0.48 -8.38 1.82
CA GLU A 173 0.49 -9.81 1.59
C GLU A 173 1.83 -10.39 2.02
N ILE A 174 1.82 -11.65 2.41
CA ILE A 174 3.00 -12.36 2.91
C ILE A 174 3.25 -13.61 2.09
N ILE A 175 4.53 -13.98 2.00
CA ILE A 175 4.96 -15.31 1.61
C ILE A 175 5.98 -15.81 2.62
N GLN A 176 5.76 -17.04 3.09
CA GLN A 176 6.66 -17.76 3.97
C GLN A 176 6.68 -19.20 3.45
N LYS A 177 7.79 -19.66 2.92
CA LYS A 177 7.84 -20.96 2.21
C LYS A 177 8.27 -22.12 3.09
N ASN A 178 8.91 -21.86 4.24
CA ASN A 178 9.53 -22.90 5.04
C ASN A 178 8.49 -23.58 5.97
N PRO A 179 8.09 -24.83 5.70
CA PRO A 179 7.06 -25.51 6.48
C PRO A 179 7.50 -25.88 7.90
N GLN A 180 8.78 -25.70 8.25
CA GLN A 180 9.33 -25.90 9.59
C GLN A 180 9.28 -24.62 10.44
N VAL A 181 8.84 -23.50 9.88
CA VAL A 181 8.67 -22.24 10.62
C VAL A 181 7.18 -21.95 10.69
N GLU A 182 6.71 -21.73 11.92
CA GLU A 182 5.36 -21.26 12.19
C GLU A 182 5.42 -19.79 12.57
N LEU A 183 4.83 -18.93 11.75
CA LEU A 183 4.70 -17.53 12.09
C LEU A 183 3.45 -17.36 12.94
N VAL A 184 3.61 -16.73 14.09
CA VAL A 184 2.51 -16.38 15.00
C VAL A 184 2.44 -14.88 15.19
N TYR A 185 1.27 -14.37 15.52
CA TYR A 185 1.06 -12.98 15.88
C TYR A 185 -0.03 -12.86 16.94
N ASP A 186 0.10 -11.84 17.78
CA ASP A 186 -0.95 -11.40 18.68
C ASP A 186 -1.05 -9.88 18.59
N SER A 187 -2.20 -9.38 18.21
CA SER A 187 -2.50 -7.96 18.00
C SER A 187 -3.64 -7.54 18.92
N ASP A 188 -3.81 -6.24 19.14
CA ASP A 188 -4.90 -5.71 19.98
C ASP A 188 -6.30 -6.12 19.47
N GLU A 189 -6.43 -6.49 18.19
CA GLU A 189 -7.67 -6.93 17.54
C GLU A 189 -7.87 -8.46 17.56
N THR A 190 -6.95 -9.24 18.13
CA THR A 190 -7.06 -10.71 18.20
C THR A 190 -7.47 -11.22 19.58
N ASN A 191 -8.21 -12.32 19.61
CA ASN A 191 -8.50 -13.07 20.84
C ASN A 191 -7.40 -14.11 21.10
N GLY A 192 -6.18 -13.62 21.35
CA GLY A 192 -4.98 -14.42 21.57
C GLY A 192 -4.25 -14.82 20.28
N ILE A 193 -3.14 -15.55 20.48
CA ILE A 193 -2.16 -15.90 19.44
C ILE A 193 -2.82 -16.60 18.25
N GLN A 194 -2.55 -16.08 17.06
CA GLN A 194 -2.96 -16.64 15.77
C GLN A 194 -1.73 -17.08 14.98
N SER A 195 -1.89 -18.09 14.10
CA SER A 195 -0.81 -18.59 13.23
C SER A 195 -1.07 -18.21 11.76
N ILE A 196 0.02 -17.98 11.02
CA ILE A 196 0.01 -17.82 9.55
C ILE A 196 0.58 -19.09 8.94
N LEU A 197 -0.19 -19.68 8.02
CA LEU A 197 0.23 -20.89 7.33
C LEU A 197 1.31 -20.59 6.28
N PRO A 198 2.30 -21.49 6.12
CA PRO A 198 3.24 -21.42 5.01
C PRO A 198 2.52 -21.38 3.66
N SER A 199 3.05 -20.57 2.73
CA SER A 199 2.53 -20.41 1.39
C SER A 199 3.66 -20.26 0.38
N THR A 200 3.46 -20.82 -0.82
CA THR A 200 4.36 -20.64 -1.98
C THR A 200 3.98 -19.43 -2.84
N GLN A 201 2.88 -18.76 -2.51
CA GLN A 201 2.37 -17.58 -3.20
C GLN A 201 2.11 -16.46 -2.18
N PHE A 202 2.07 -15.21 -2.66
CA PHE A 202 1.61 -14.11 -1.83
C PHE A 202 0.15 -14.33 -1.45
N VAL A 203 -0.11 -14.39 -0.15
CA VAL A 203 -1.46 -14.47 0.42
C VAL A 203 -1.72 -13.21 1.25
N PRO A 204 -2.95 -12.66 1.21
CA PRO A 204 -3.32 -11.57 2.11
C PRO A 204 -3.06 -11.96 3.56
N VAL A 205 -2.44 -11.06 4.32
CA VAL A 205 -2.34 -11.26 5.77
C VAL A 205 -3.74 -11.10 6.40
N PRO A 206 -4.04 -11.79 7.51
CA PRO A 206 -5.30 -11.58 8.24
C PRO A 206 -5.54 -10.11 8.60
N ALA A 207 -6.79 -9.66 8.60
CA ALA A 207 -7.13 -8.25 8.76
C ALA A 207 -6.54 -7.57 10.02
N PRO A 208 -6.59 -8.18 11.22
CA PRO A 208 -5.96 -7.61 12.42
C PRO A 208 -4.46 -7.32 12.22
N LEU A 209 -3.74 -8.28 11.63
CA LEU A 209 -2.33 -8.15 11.31
C LEU A 209 -2.10 -7.12 10.21
N ALA A 210 -2.95 -7.07 9.18
CA ALA A 210 -2.86 -6.08 8.11
C ALA A 210 -2.94 -4.66 8.68
N HIS A 211 -3.92 -4.38 9.54
CA HIS A 211 -4.10 -3.06 10.17
C HIS A 211 -2.86 -2.65 10.96
N TRP A 212 -2.34 -3.55 11.80
CA TRP A 212 -1.12 -3.30 12.57
C TRP A 212 0.07 -3.03 11.64
N MET A 213 0.30 -3.87 10.63
CA MET A 213 1.43 -3.74 9.71
C MET A 213 1.35 -2.45 8.89
N MET A 214 0.16 -2.09 8.40
CA MET A 214 -0.05 -0.84 7.67
C MET A 214 0.26 0.38 8.56
N ALA A 215 -0.25 0.40 9.80
CA ALA A 215 0.01 1.50 10.73
C ALA A 215 1.50 1.60 11.11
N TYR A 216 2.13 0.45 11.40
CA TYR A 216 3.55 0.36 11.71
C TYR A 216 4.39 0.86 10.53
N PHE A 217 4.15 0.33 9.33
CA PHE A 217 4.93 0.69 8.16
C PHE A 217 4.74 2.14 7.74
N GLN A 218 3.52 2.68 7.85
CA GLN A 218 3.23 4.07 7.53
C GLN A 218 4.00 5.06 8.42
N SER A 219 4.29 4.69 9.68
CA SER A 219 4.93 5.56 10.66
C SER A 219 6.43 5.30 10.85
N HIS A 220 6.95 4.16 10.37
CA HIS A 220 8.34 3.78 10.59
C HIS A 220 9.33 4.62 9.77
N PRO A 221 10.41 5.19 10.36
CA PRO A 221 11.33 6.12 9.67
C PRO A 221 12.00 5.56 8.41
N VAL A 222 12.43 4.29 8.42
CA VAL A 222 13.02 3.64 7.23
C VAL A 222 12.05 3.67 6.05
N ILE A 223 10.76 3.50 6.32
CA ILE A 223 9.74 3.39 5.28
C ILE A 223 9.32 4.77 4.80
N ALA A 224 9.09 5.68 5.75
CA ALA A 224 8.76 7.08 5.47
C ALA A 224 9.88 7.80 4.68
N ASN A 225 11.14 7.42 4.84
CA ASN A 225 12.27 8.08 4.19
C ASN A 225 12.80 7.29 2.99
N GLU A 226 13.24 6.05 3.19
CA GLU A 226 13.98 5.30 2.17
C GLU A 226 13.04 4.66 1.15
N TRP A 227 12.02 3.94 1.62
CA TRP A 227 11.09 3.26 0.72
C TRP A 227 10.19 4.27 -0.02
N LEU A 228 9.78 5.36 0.64
CA LEU A 228 9.06 6.44 -0.02
C LEU A 228 9.91 7.09 -1.13
N ALA A 229 11.21 7.30 -0.91
CA ALA A 229 12.10 7.83 -1.96
C ALA A 229 12.14 6.90 -3.18
N LEU A 230 12.20 5.58 -2.97
CA LEU A 230 12.13 4.59 -4.05
C LEU A 230 10.78 4.61 -4.77
N ILE A 231 9.67 4.70 -4.04
CA ILE A 231 8.32 4.81 -4.61
C ILE A 231 8.19 6.07 -5.47
N LYS A 232 8.68 7.21 -4.98
CA LYS A 232 8.69 8.48 -5.72
C LYS A 232 9.54 8.39 -7.00
N SER A 233 10.72 7.76 -6.91
CA SER A 233 11.60 7.53 -8.06
C SER A 233 10.91 6.69 -9.14
N GLU A 234 10.24 5.60 -8.76
CA GLU A 234 9.46 4.78 -9.69
C GLU A 234 8.28 5.54 -10.32
N ALA A 235 7.59 6.38 -9.54
CA ALA A 235 6.52 7.24 -10.07
C ALA A 235 7.03 8.26 -11.09
N GLN A 236 8.20 8.85 -10.85
CA GLN A 236 8.86 9.76 -11.79
C GLN A 236 9.29 9.03 -13.08
N SER A 237 9.87 7.83 -12.95
CA SER A 237 10.25 7.01 -14.12
C SER A 237 9.02 6.61 -14.94
N TYR A 238 7.95 6.15 -14.29
CA TYR A 238 6.68 5.87 -14.94
C TYR A 238 6.14 7.09 -15.69
N ALA A 239 6.15 8.28 -15.06
CA ALA A 239 5.69 9.51 -15.69
C ALA A 239 6.46 9.85 -16.98
N GLN A 240 7.79 9.70 -16.96
CA GLN A 240 8.62 9.91 -18.15
C GLN A 240 8.23 8.94 -19.27
N THR A 241 8.04 7.65 -18.96
CA THR A 241 7.62 6.67 -19.99
C THR A 241 6.26 6.96 -20.62
N GLN A 242 5.31 7.49 -19.84
CA GLN A 242 3.99 7.87 -20.35
C GLN A 242 4.03 9.15 -21.21
N GLN A 243 4.90 10.11 -20.88
CA GLN A 243 5.08 11.32 -21.70
C GLN A 243 5.62 11.00 -23.10
N PHE A 244 6.48 9.98 -23.25
CA PHE A 244 6.91 9.51 -24.56
C PHE A 244 5.80 8.86 -25.40
N ILE A 245 4.69 8.45 -24.77
CA ILE A 245 3.51 7.89 -25.46
C ILE A 245 2.50 8.99 -25.81
N ALA A 246 2.47 10.09 -25.05
CA ALA A 246 1.50 11.18 -25.18
C ALA A 246 2.00 12.39 -25.98
N ALA A 247 3.24 12.38 -26.49
CA ALA A 247 3.70 13.37 -27.46
C ALA A 247 3.13 13.01 -28.87
N PRO A 248 2.51 13.96 -29.59
CA PRO A 248 2.15 13.77 -30.99
C PRO A 248 3.37 13.61 -31.90
#